data_AF-A0A5C5Y682-F1
#
_entry.id   AF-A0A5C5Y682-F1
#
_cell.length_a   1.000
_cell.length_b   1.000
_cell.length_c   1.000
_cell.angle_alpha   90.00
_cell.angle_beta   90.00
_cell.angle_gamma   90.00
#
_symmetry.space_group_name_H-M   'P 1'
#
loop_
_entity.id
_entity.type
_entity.pdbx_description
1 polymer ?
#
loop_
_entity_poly.entity_id
_entity_poly.type
_entity_poly.pdbx_seq_one_letter_code
_entity_poly.pdbx_strand_id
1 'polypeptide(L)'
;MVAVSCRFFLQRHPCRPSVPNVKKDQLRRLKAAQKRRAKRQVADDHPIAARPSQADPVEQAYGRLVEAVLGWAETVSRRGRHDVSAASRCYLKFSEPREPTAAELLQRIDALSSSKDVTERHLRVAVQRLLDLASEYESAEQNDAALLDYLRMISQ
;
A
#
# COMPACT_ATOMS: atom_id res chain seq x y z
N MET A 1 -65.56 -16.06 19.50
CA MET A 1 -65.60 -15.57 20.90
C MET A 1 -64.75 -16.50 21.77
N VAL A 2 -64.13 -15.88 22.77
CA VAL A 2 -63.05 -16.31 23.68
C VAL A 2 -63.40 -17.49 24.60
N ALA A 3 -62.40 -18.32 24.93
CA ALA A 3 -62.04 -18.82 26.29
C ALA A 3 -61.04 -20.01 26.14
N VAL A 4 -59.72 -19.86 26.33
CA VAL A 4 -58.97 -19.79 27.59
C VAL A 4 -59.48 -20.74 28.68
N SER A 5 -58.73 -21.81 28.97
CA SER A 5 -58.19 -22.02 30.33
C SER A 5 -57.27 -23.23 30.45
N CYS A 6 -56.11 -22.95 31.06
CA CYS A 6 -55.10 -23.85 31.57
C CYS A 6 -55.58 -24.69 32.77
N ARG A 7 -54.97 -25.88 32.95
CA ARG A 7 -54.32 -26.35 34.21
C ARG A 7 -53.70 -27.74 33.96
N PHE A 8 -52.37 -27.86 33.90
CA PHE A 8 -51.48 -28.25 35.03
C PHE A 8 -51.91 -29.55 35.73
N PHE A 9 -51.12 -30.63 35.65
CA PHE A 9 -50.19 -31.07 36.72
C PHE A 9 -49.52 -32.43 36.41
N LEU A 10 -48.31 -32.64 36.97
CA LEU A 10 -47.51 -33.89 37.08
C LEU A 10 -46.68 -34.23 35.81
N GLN A 11 -45.38 -34.48 35.85
CA GLN A 11 -44.59 -35.17 36.87
C GLN A 11 -43.10 -34.85 36.66
N ARG A 12 -42.42 -34.31 37.68
CA ARG A 12 -40.98 -34.04 37.68
C ARG A 12 -40.21 -35.35 37.86
N HIS A 13 -39.49 -35.80 36.83
CA HIS A 13 -38.38 -36.72 36.99
C HIS A 13 -37.07 -35.92 37.09
N PRO A 14 -36.20 -36.14 38.08
CA PRO A 14 -34.88 -35.53 38.09
C PRO A 14 -34.03 -36.19 37.00
N CYS A 15 -33.79 -35.46 35.90
CA CYS A 15 -32.83 -35.85 34.89
C CYS A 15 -31.43 -35.90 35.53
N ARG A 16 -30.93 -37.13 35.69
CA ARG A 16 -29.55 -37.44 36.09
C ARG A 16 -28.58 -36.68 35.17
N PRO A 17 -27.64 -35.88 35.68
CA PRO A 17 -26.64 -35.24 34.83
C PRO A 17 -25.78 -36.33 34.19
N SER A 18 -25.85 -36.42 32.85
CA SER A 18 -24.94 -37.24 32.06
C SER A 18 -23.53 -36.71 32.28
N VAL A 19 -22.75 -37.39 33.12
CA VAL A 19 -21.35 -37.06 33.36
C VAL A 19 -20.63 -37.07 32.00
N PRO A 20 -20.13 -35.93 31.50
CA PRO A 20 -19.49 -35.90 30.21
C PRO A 20 -18.24 -36.78 30.28
N ASN A 21 -18.14 -37.75 29.37
CA ASN A 21 -16.97 -38.61 29.26
C ASN A 21 -15.79 -37.77 28.74
N VAL A 22 -15.10 -37.12 29.68
CA VAL A 22 -14.03 -36.14 29.45
C VAL A 22 -12.98 -36.65 28.49
N LYS A 23 -12.66 -37.95 28.55
CA LYS A 23 -11.66 -38.59 27.67
C LYS A 23 -12.10 -38.57 26.20
N LYS A 24 -13.37 -38.90 25.91
CA LYS A 24 -13.90 -38.90 24.53
C LYS A 24 -13.99 -37.49 23.96
N ASP A 25 -14.33 -36.52 24.80
CA ASP A 25 -14.39 -35.10 24.42
C ASP A 25 -13.00 -34.51 24.15
N GLN A 26 -12.01 -34.83 24.99
CA GLN A 26 -10.61 -34.45 24.78
C GLN A 26 -10.04 -35.03 23.49
N LEU A 27 -10.29 -36.32 23.21
CA LEU A 27 -9.90 -36.98 21.95
C LEU A 27 -10.50 -36.29 20.72
N ARG A 28 -11.77 -35.88 20.79
CA ARG A 28 -12.43 -35.12 19.70
C ARG A 28 -11.79 -33.75 19.51
N ARG A 29 -11.50 -33.03 20.59
CA ARG A 29 -10.85 -31.70 20.54
C ARG A 29 -9.43 -31.79 19.97
N LEU A 30 -8.66 -32.81 20.35
CA LEU A 30 -7.31 -33.04 19.81
C LEU A 30 -7.34 -33.36 18.31
N LYS A 31 -8.25 -34.24 17.86
CA LYS A 31 -8.42 -34.52 16.42
C LYS A 31 -8.84 -33.28 15.63
N ALA A 32 -9.74 -32.46 16.17
CA ALA A 32 -10.15 -31.20 15.54
C ALA A 32 -8.98 -30.20 15.44
N ALA A 33 -8.15 -30.10 16.48
CA ALA A 33 -6.96 -29.27 16.49
C ALA A 33 -5.90 -29.76 15.48
N GLN A 34 -5.67 -31.07 15.39
CA GLN A 34 -4.78 -31.66 14.38
C GLN A 34 -5.27 -31.42 12.95
N LYS A 35 -6.58 -31.57 12.69
CA LYS A 35 -7.16 -31.26 11.37
C LYS A 35 -6.93 -29.79 10.97
N ARG A 36 -7.02 -28.87 11.93
CA ARG A 36 -6.73 -27.43 11.69
C ARG A 36 -5.25 -27.19 11.40
N ARG A 37 -4.32 -27.91 12.06
CA ARG A 37 -2.87 -27.82 11.79
C ARG A 37 -2.53 -28.39 10.41
N ALA A 38 -3.07 -29.56 10.05
CA ALA A 38 -2.87 -30.16 8.73
C ALA A 38 -3.38 -29.26 7.59
N LYS A 39 -4.53 -28.58 7.78
CA LYS A 39 -5.04 -27.62 6.79
C LYS A 39 -4.14 -26.38 6.61
N ARG A 40 -3.35 -26.01 7.62
CA ARG A 40 -2.38 -24.91 7.51
C ARG A 40 -1.12 -25.35 6.78
N GLN A 41 -0.60 -26.55 7.05
CA GLN A 41 0.60 -27.07 6.37
C GLN A 41 0.39 -27.26 4.86
N VAL A 42 -0.81 -27.62 4.41
CA VAL A 42 -1.11 -27.73 2.97
C VAL A 42 -1.09 -26.36 2.25
N ALA A 43 -1.18 -25.24 2.99
CA ALA A 43 -1.06 -23.91 2.40
C ALA A 43 0.41 -23.44 2.26
N ASP A 44 1.35 -24.08 2.95
CA ASP A 44 2.80 -23.76 2.88
C ASP A 44 3.54 -24.61 1.83
N ASP A 45 2.98 -25.74 1.38
CA ASP A 45 3.57 -26.67 0.41
C ASP A 45 3.00 -26.52 -1.01
N HIS A 46 2.81 -25.27 -1.46
CA HIS A 46 2.69 -24.99 -2.89
C HIS A 46 4.00 -24.38 -3.36
N PRO A 47 4.70 -24.97 -4.36
CA PRO A 47 5.82 -24.29 -4.98
C PRO A 47 5.27 -22.97 -5.51
N ILE A 48 5.85 -21.87 -5.03
CA ILE A 48 5.52 -20.51 -5.41
C ILE A 48 5.83 -20.39 -6.90
N ALA A 49 4.85 -20.73 -7.74
CA ALA A 49 4.83 -20.28 -9.12
C ALA A 49 4.84 -18.77 -9.05
N ALA A 50 5.92 -18.17 -9.57
CA ALA A 50 6.13 -16.74 -9.65
C ALA A 50 4.93 -16.05 -10.28
N ARG A 51 3.99 -15.62 -9.44
CA ARG A 51 2.96 -14.66 -9.81
C ARG A 51 3.74 -13.38 -10.11
N PRO A 52 3.61 -12.76 -11.30
CA PRO A 52 4.23 -11.47 -11.53
C PRO A 52 3.66 -10.54 -10.45
N SER A 53 4.52 -10.11 -9.54
CA SER A 53 4.16 -9.17 -8.48
C SER A 53 3.54 -7.96 -9.16
N GLN A 54 2.24 -7.73 -8.96
CA GLN A 54 1.67 -6.42 -9.25
C GLN A 54 2.52 -5.43 -8.45
N ALA A 55 3.27 -4.58 -9.16
CA ALA A 55 4.10 -3.57 -8.53
C ALA A 55 3.24 -2.77 -7.54
N ASP A 56 3.81 -2.41 -6.39
CA ASP A 56 3.15 -1.56 -5.41
C ASP A 56 2.63 -0.31 -6.14
N PRO A 57 1.35 0.08 -5.97
CA PRO A 57 0.79 1.20 -6.71
C PRO A 57 1.49 2.54 -6.41
N VAL A 58 2.21 2.66 -5.28
CA VAL A 58 3.09 3.78 -4.99
C VAL A 58 4.38 3.72 -5.81
N GLU A 59 4.97 2.53 -5.97
CA GLU A 59 6.14 2.34 -6.84
C GLU A 59 5.80 2.61 -8.30
N GLN A 60 4.60 2.21 -8.74
CA GLN A 60 4.11 2.55 -10.07
C GLN A 60 3.96 4.07 -10.27
N ALA A 61 3.37 4.76 -9.28
CA ALA A 61 3.25 6.22 -9.30
C ALA A 61 4.64 6.90 -9.29
N TYR A 62 5.58 6.35 -8.52
CA TYR A 62 6.94 6.85 -8.44
C TYR A 62 7.69 6.67 -9.76
N GLY A 63 7.57 5.52 -10.42
CA GLY A 63 8.14 5.29 -11.76
C GLY A 63 7.64 6.32 -12.78
N ARG A 64 6.33 6.57 -12.82
CA ARG A 64 5.74 7.60 -13.70
C ARG A 64 6.21 9.01 -13.39
N LEU A 65 6.35 9.33 -12.11
CA LEU A 65 6.90 10.61 -11.66
C LEU A 65 8.34 10.77 -12.12
N VAL A 66 9.17 9.73 -11.97
CA VAL A 66 10.58 9.74 -12.41
C VAL A 66 10.68 9.89 -13.93
N GLU A 67 9.87 9.17 -14.70
CA GLU A 67 9.78 9.33 -16.16
C GLU A 67 9.46 10.79 -16.55
N ALA A 68 8.49 11.42 -15.88
CA ALA A 68 8.10 12.80 -16.15
C ALA A 68 9.22 13.80 -15.82
N VAL A 69 9.94 13.57 -14.71
CA VAL A 69 11.11 14.40 -14.30
C VAL A 69 12.25 14.25 -15.30
N LEU A 70 12.57 13.03 -15.73
CA LEU A 70 13.64 12.78 -16.69
C LEU A 70 13.31 13.35 -18.08
N GLY A 71 12.09 13.14 -18.56
CA GLY A 71 11.63 13.73 -19.83
C GLY A 71 11.55 15.27 -19.78
N TRP A 72 11.34 15.86 -18.61
CA TRP A 72 11.48 17.31 -18.41
C TRP A 72 12.95 17.75 -18.46
N ALA A 73 13.83 17.02 -17.77
CA ALA A 73 15.26 17.31 -17.74
C ALA A 73 15.94 17.17 -19.12
N GLU A 74 15.38 16.38 -20.03
CA GLU A 74 15.82 16.32 -21.43
C GLU A 74 15.43 17.56 -22.24
N THR A 75 14.24 18.11 -21.98
CA THR A 75 13.75 19.32 -22.67
C THR A 75 14.41 20.61 -22.19
N VAL A 76 14.90 20.62 -20.95
CA VAL A 76 15.52 21.78 -20.34
C VAL A 76 16.99 21.47 -20.09
N SER A 77 17.89 22.03 -20.91
CA SER A 77 19.34 21.76 -20.84
C SER A 77 19.88 21.95 -19.41
N ARG A 78 20.13 20.82 -18.72
CA ARG A 78 20.78 20.70 -17.40
C ARG A 78 20.25 21.67 -16.34
N ARG A 79 18.97 21.59 -15.99
CA ARG A 79 18.46 22.18 -14.75
C ARG A 79 18.32 21.14 -13.66
N GLY A 80 18.81 21.51 -12.48
CA GLY A 80 19.25 20.59 -11.46
C GLY A 80 18.21 20.28 -10.39
N ARG A 81 18.72 19.63 -9.34
CA ARG A 81 18.03 19.28 -8.09
C ARG A 81 17.13 20.39 -7.51
N HIS A 82 17.51 21.67 -7.65
CA HIS A 82 16.78 22.79 -7.08
C HIS A 82 15.38 22.97 -7.67
N ASP A 83 15.23 22.80 -8.99
CA ASP A 83 13.93 22.91 -9.66
C ASP A 83 13.03 21.73 -9.32
N VAL A 84 13.61 20.53 -9.20
CA VAL A 84 12.91 19.31 -8.76
C VAL A 84 12.40 19.48 -7.33
N SER A 85 13.24 19.96 -6.41
CA SER A 85 12.86 20.26 -5.04
C SER A 85 11.80 21.36 -4.96
N ALA A 86 11.94 22.43 -5.75
CA ALA A 86 10.98 23.53 -5.79
C ALA A 86 9.61 23.08 -6.30
N ALA A 87 9.55 22.37 -7.44
CA ALA A 87 8.32 21.84 -8.00
C ALA A 87 7.64 20.85 -7.04
N SER A 88 8.42 19.93 -6.43
CA SER A 88 7.90 18.95 -5.48
C SER A 88 7.34 19.60 -4.21
N ARG A 89 8.04 20.59 -3.64
CA ARG A 89 7.54 21.38 -2.50
C ARG A 89 6.26 22.14 -2.86
N CYS A 90 6.21 22.73 -4.05
CA CYS A 90 5.06 23.47 -4.54
C CYS A 90 3.83 22.59 -4.76
N TYR A 91 4.02 21.40 -5.32
CA TYR A 91 2.95 20.41 -5.48
C TYR A 91 2.33 20.03 -4.13
N LEU A 92 3.16 19.72 -3.13
CA LEU A 92 2.68 19.31 -1.80
C LEU A 92 2.00 20.46 -1.03
N LYS A 93 2.39 21.71 -1.30
CA LYS A 93 1.84 22.91 -0.65
C LYS A 93 0.71 23.57 -1.40
N PHE A 94 0.34 23.08 -2.60
CA PHE A 94 -0.63 23.73 -3.49
C PHE A 94 -0.25 25.19 -3.78
N SER A 95 1.03 25.45 -4.02
CA SER A 95 1.57 26.78 -4.29
C SER A 95 2.25 26.85 -5.65
N GLU A 96 2.37 28.05 -6.21
CA GLU A 96 3.07 28.26 -7.47
C GLU A 96 4.57 28.48 -7.25
N PRO A 97 5.44 27.81 -8.04
CA PRO A 97 6.88 28.06 -7.99
C PRO A 97 7.23 29.39 -8.66
N ARG A 98 8.28 30.04 -8.15
CA ARG A 98 8.79 31.31 -8.70
C ARG A 98 9.51 31.13 -10.03
N GLU A 99 10.19 30.00 -10.18
CA GLU A 99 10.97 29.70 -11.38
C GLU A 99 10.07 29.10 -12.47
N PRO A 100 10.14 29.61 -13.71
CA PRO A 100 9.28 29.13 -14.81
C PRO A 100 9.54 27.66 -15.16
N THR A 101 10.75 27.17 -14.93
CA THR A 101 11.10 25.77 -15.20
C THR A 101 10.56 24.81 -14.15
N ALA A 102 10.54 25.23 -12.88
CA ALA A 102 9.85 24.49 -11.83
C ALA A 102 8.33 24.53 -12.02
N ALA A 103 7.78 25.62 -12.61
CA ALA A 103 6.36 25.70 -12.97
C ALA A 103 5.98 24.70 -14.06
N GLU A 104 6.83 24.57 -15.09
CA GLU A 104 6.64 23.56 -16.14
C GLU A 104 6.68 22.14 -15.58
N LEU A 105 7.66 21.85 -14.70
CA LEU A 105 7.74 20.54 -14.05
C LEU A 105 6.50 20.27 -13.17
N LEU A 106 6.04 21.27 -12.42
CA LEU A 106 4.81 21.17 -11.62
C LEU A 106 3.60 20.83 -12.49
N GLN A 107 3.43 21.46 -13.66
CA GLN A 107 2.35 21.14 -14.59
C GLN A 107 2.40 19.70 -15.09
N ARG A 108 3.61 19.17 -15.35
CA ARG A 108 3.78 17.76 -15.74
C ARG A 108 3.41 16.81 -14.60
N ILE A 109 3.77 17.14 -13.36
CA ILE A 109 3.39 16.36 -12.17
C ILE A 109 1.86 16.41 -11.97
N ASP A 110 1.25 17.58 -12.14
CA ASP A 110 -0.20 17.74 -12.00
C ASP A 110 -0.97 16.95 -13.06
N ALA A 111 -0.46 16.89 -14.29
CA ALA A 111 -1.02 16.06 -15.36
C ALA A 111 -1.02 14.56 -15.01
N LEU A 112 -0.05 14.08 -14.21
CA LEU A 112 -0.05 12.69 -13.72
C LEU A 112 -1.19 12.41 -12.76
N SER A 113 -1.62 13.41 -11.96
CA SER A 113 -2.76 13.26 -11.05
C SER A 113 -4.09 13.07 -11.77
N SER A 114 -4.16 13.56 -13.02
CA SER A 114 -5.32 13.40 -13.91
C SER A 114 -5.33 12.06 -14.65
N SER A 115 -4.25 11.28 -14.58
CA SER A 115 -4.18 9.97 -15.23
C SER A 115 -5.01 8.92 -14.46
N LYS A 116 -5.63 7.99 -15.20
CA LYS A 116 -6.38 6.87 -14.59
C LYS A 116 -5.49 5.86 -13.88
N ASP A 117 -4.21 5.85 -14.19
CA ASP A 117 -3.26 4.84 -13.72
C ASP A 117 -2.67 5.17 -12.34
N VAL A 118 -2.76 6.44 -11.92
CA VAL A 118 -2.12 6.92 -10.69
C VAL A 118 -3.15 7.65 -9.85
N THR A 119 -3.35 7.19 -8.60
CA THR A 119 -4.20 7.94 -7.67
C THR A 119 -3.43 9.13 -7.12
N GLU A 120 -4.14 10.24 -6.89
CA GLU A 120 -3.57 11.45 -6.28
C GLU A 120 -2.86 11.14 -4.96
N ARG A 121 -3.42 10.24 -4.14
CA ARG A 121 -2.80 9.83 -2.87
C ARG A 121 -1.45 9.16 -3.09
N HIS A 122 -1.33 8.26 -4.05
CA HIS A 122 -0.06 7.59 -4.36
C HIS A 122 0.95 8.56 -4.97
N LEU A 123 0.48 9.49 -5.81
CA LEU A 123 1.32 10.54 -6.38
C LEU A 123 1.89 11.46 -5.30
N ARG A 124 1.08 11.91 -4.33
CA ARG A 124 1.59 12.72 -3.21
C ARG A 124 2.67 11.99 -2.41
N VAL A 125 2.50 10.68 -2.16
CA VAL A 125 3.52 9.87 -1.48
C VAL A 125 4.79 9.75 -2.33
N ALA A 126 4.65 9.53 -3.65
CA ALA A 126 5.77 9.48 -4.58
C ALA A 126 6.54 10.81 -4.65
N VAL A 127 5.82 11.94 -4.70
CA VAL A 127 6.41 13.29 -4.71
C VAL A 127 7.13 13.58 -3.39
N GLN A 128 6.58 13.16 -2.25
CA GLN A 128 7.27 13.27 -0.96
C GLN A 128 8.59 12.49 -0.97
N ARG A 129 8.59 11.24 -1.45
CA ARG A 129 9.82 10.44 -1.57
C ARG A 129 10.85 11.10 -2.48
N LEU A 130 10.42 11.67 -3.61
CA LEU A 130 11.30 12.39 -4.52
C LEU A 130 11.90 13.64 -3.84
N LEU A 131 11.11 14.37 -3.06
CA LEU A 131 11.57 15.54 -2.32
C LEU A 131 12.59 15.17 -1.24
N ASP A 132 12.35 14.08 -0.51
CA ASP A 132 13.27 13.59 0.52
C ASP A 132 14.61 13.23 -0.12
N LEU A 133 14.58 12.46 -1.22
CA LEU A 133 15.76 12.13 -2.01
C LEU A 133 16.48 13.39 -2.52
N ALA A 134 15.75 14.36 -3.07
CA ALA A 134 16.36 15.60 -3.55
C ALA A 134 17.02 16.41 -2.42
N SER A 135 16.48 16.33 -1.20
CA SER A 135 17.02 16.99 -0.01
C SER A 135 18.29 16.30 0.52
N GLU A 136 18.40 14.98 0.39
CA GLU A 136 19.63 14.24 0.71
C GLU A 136 20.78 14.65 -0.21
N TYR A 137 20.52 14.73 -1.52
CA TYR A 137 21.49 15.21 -2.50
C TYR A 137 21.79 16.70 -2.34
N GLU A 138 20.86 17.48 -1.77
CA GLU A 138 21.11 18.88 -1.39
C GLU A 138 22.07 19.00 -0.22
N SER A 139 21.94 18.13 0.78
CA SER A 139 22.77 18.12 1.99
C SER A 139 24.17 17.56 1.74
N ALA A 140 24.33 16.72 0.73
CA ALA A 140 25.60 16.06 0.41
C ALA A 140 26.56 16.90 -0.45
N GLU A 141 26.23 18.17 -0.74
CA GLU A 141 26.99 19.07 -1.65
C GLU A 141 27.32 18.43 -3.01
N GLN A 142 26.49 17.49 -3.46
CA GLN A 142 26.71 16.79 -4.71
C GLN A 142 26.30 17.66 -5.90
N ASN A 143 26.89 17.38 -7.07
CA ASN A 143 26.61 18.09 -8.31
C ASN A 143 25.10 18.14 -8.57
N ASP A 144 24.64 19.25 -9.15
CA ASP A 144 23.22 19.46 -9.49
C ASP A 144 22.62 18.40 -10.42
N ALA A 145 23.48 17.69 -11.16
CA ALA A 145 23.12 16.57 -12.02
C ALA A 145 23.08 15.21 -11.30
N ALA A 146 23.67 15.08 -10.11
CA ALA A 146 23.81 13.79 -9.41
C ALA A 146 22.47 13.13 -9.10
N LEU A 147 21.47 13.94 -8.70
CA LEU A 147 20.10 13.45 -8.50
C LEU A 147 19.53 12.90 -9.82
N LEU A 148 19.68 13.62 -10.92
CA LEU A 148 19.13 13.21 -12.22
C LEU A 148 19.85 11.97 -12.76
N ASP A 149 21.16 11.87 -12.56
CA ASP A 149 21.93 10.70 -12.96
C ASP A 149 21.56 9.47 -12.13
N TYR A 150 21.29 9.64 -10.83
CA TYR A 150 20.71 8.58 -9.99
C TYR A 150 19.32 8.18 -10.48
N LEU A 151 18.45 9.14 -10.79
CA LEU A 151 17.11 8.87 -11.31
C LEU A 151 17.16 8.11 -12.65
N ARG A 152 18.11 8.46 -13.54
CA ARG A 152 18.37 7.72 -14.79
C ARG A 152 18.84 6.29 -14.54
N MET A 153 19.64 6.08 -13.50
CA MET A 153 20.14 4.75 -13.16
C MET A 153 19.02 3.83 -12.67
N ILE A 154 18.08 4.34 -11.86
CA ILE A 154 16.97 3.54 -11.33
C ILE A 154 15.81 3.35 -12.32
N SER A 155 15.79 4.12 -13.42
CA SER A 155 14.75 4.03 -14.45
C SER A 155 15.10 3.12 -15.63
N GLN A 156 16.30 2.52 -15.66
CA GLN A 156 16.76 1.56 -16.67
C GLN A 156 16.32 0.13 -16.32
#